data_AF-A0A497HMW1-F1
#
_entry.id   AF-A0A497HMW1-F1
#
_cell.length_a   1.000
_cell.length_b   1.000
_cell.length_c   1.000
_cell.angle_alpha   90.00
_cell.angle_beta   90.00
_cell.angle_gamma   90.00
#
_symmetry.space_group_name_H-M   'P 1'
#
loop_
_entity.id
_entity.type
_entity.pdbx_description
1 polymer ?
#
loop_
_entity_poly.entity_id
_entity_poly.type
_entity_poly.pdbx_seq_one_letter_code
_entity_poly.pdbx_strand_id
1 'polypeptide(L)'
;MLEEASPLLARHLPALLNVLHDVGWDRFDIVYPPTGLKLLTVDLPREEIFSVADEEAFRTRGEDYFIRQELPRFGDLKECLITSTSLPLENQKEVQQTLREMYRITHNGRRLLKERYLAIDTNVAYLRFPSRFFPYPYAPKRFATAEDYKWVVSGVVWREVDSAIQEKYSPRDIEKLKRRGRKGPYFDSLINASTKRSRRAKAALWELNYIRSSLNGFKVGGEAYERDKEARDIQIARDYSMFSRERDVDVLLLTADRDMEYHASTEGLPTLLLKIPHEVTGRMRCSFRAISNLLCDLAETLAFVRLEGPGITIMGEWAGKDLKEQERETLLLLPESRDGRQAVKRCTQEIEISERVVEVLRSGGE
;
A
#
# COMPACT_ATOMS: atom_id res chain seq x y z
N MET A 1 -12.96 -0.65 23.82
CA MET A 1 -11.80 -1.00 22.96
C MET A 1 -11.16 0.26 22.39
N LEU A 2 -11.92 1.12 21.70
CA LEU A 2 -11.37 2.36 21.12
C LEU A 2 -10.97 3.43 22.16
N GLU A 3 -11.48 3.37 23.40
CA GLU A 3 -11.13 4.34 24.45
C GLU A 3 -9.65 4.29 24.89
N GLU A 4 -8.99 3.14 24.76
CA GLU A 4 -7.55 2.97 25.01
C GLU A 4 -6.71 3.02 23.71
N ALA A 5 -7.34 3.33 22.58
CA ALA A 5 -6.65 3.38 21.29
C ALA A 5 -5.76 4.62 21.20
N SER A 6 -4.54 4.42 20.70
CA SER A 6 -3.61 5.52 20.40
C SER A 6 -3.49 5.68 18.89
N PRO A 7 -3.86 6.83 18.30
CA PRO A 7 -3.68 7.06 16.87
C PRO A 7 -2.19 7.15 16.53
N LEU A 8 -1.81 6.54 15.41
CA LEU A 8 -0.46 6.54 14.87
C LEU A 8 -0.52 6.75 13.36
N LEU A 9 0.24 7.69 12.84
CA LEU A 9 0.39 7.83 11.39
C LEU A 9 1.31 6.72 10.88
N ALA A 10 0.99 6.07 9.75
CA ALA A 10 1.78 4.95 9.23
C ALA A 10 3.28 5.28 9.08
N ARG A 11 3.61 6.53 8.69
CA ARG A 11 5.00 7.02 8.62
C ARG A 11 5.79 6.96 9.94
N HIS A 12 5.10 6.84 11.08
CA HIS A 12 5.69 6.72 12.42
C HIS A 12 5.80 5.27 12.91
N LEU A 13 5.33 4.27 12.15
CA LEU A 13 5.53 2.85 12.49
C LEU A 13 7.01 2.46 12.75
N PRO A 14 8.03 3.03 12.08
CA PRO A 14 9.42 2.76 12.43
C PRO A 14 9.75 3.06 13.90
N ALA A 15 9.14 4.10 14.50
CA ALA A 15 9.33 4.40 15.92
C ALA A 15 8.77 3.29 16.81
N LEU A 16 7.59 2.74 16.47
CA LEU A 16 7.04 1.60 17.18
C LEU A 16 7.97 0.38 17.08
N LEU A 17 8.49 0.07 15.89
CA LEU A 17 9.43 -1.05 15.69
C LEU A 17 10.71 -0.89 16.51
N ASN A 18 11.27 0.33 16.56
CA ASN A 18 12.44 0.64 17.40
C ASN A 18 12.14 0.42 18.88
N VAL A 19 11.00 0.93 19.36
CA VAL A 19 10.60 0.75 20.76
C VAL A 19 10.41 -0.74 21.09
N LEU A 20 9.81 -1.51 20.18
CA LEU A 20 9.66 -2.96 20.36
C LEU A 20 11.01 -3.67 20.48
N HIS A 21 11.96 -3.34 19.60
CA HIS A 21 13.33 -3.86 19.69
C HIS A 21 13.99 -3.50 21.04
N ASP A 22 13.90 -2.24 21.47
CA ASP A 22 14.51 -1.77 22.71
C ASP A 22 13.98 -2.46 23.97
N VAL A 23 12.70 -2.87 23.96
CA VAL A 23 12.09 -3.60 25.09
C VAL A 23 12.24 -5.12 24.96
N GLY A 24 13.02 -5.60 23.99
CA GLY A 24 13.37 -7.01 23.82
C GLY A 24 12.44 -7.81 22.91
N TRP A 25 11.51 -7.17 22.20
CA TRP A 25 10.65 -7.82 21.20
C TRP A 25 11.33 -7.86 19.83
N ASP A 26 12.44 -8.58 19.76
CA ASP A 26 13.24 -8.75 18.53
C ASP A 26 12.54 -9.57 17.46
N ARG A 27 11.72 -10.53 17.89
CA ARG A 27 11.00 -11.45 17.01
C ARG A 27 9.58 -11.64 17.50
N PHE A 28 8.61 -11.45 16.62
CA PHE A 28 7.19 -11.60 16.92
C PHE A 28 6.39 -12.06 15.72
N ASP A 29 5.23 -12.66 16.00
CA ASP A 29 4.30 -13.11 14.97
C ASP A 29 3.29 -12.00 14.65
N ILE A 30 2.98 -11.85 13.37
CA ILE A 30 1.87 -11.03 12.90
C ILE A 30 0.72 -11.98 12.60
N VAL A 31 -0.41 -11.78 13.27
CA VAL A 31 -1.61 -12.61 13.10
C VAL A 31 -2.80 -11.77 12.66
N TYR A 32 -3.79 -12.42 12.08
CA TYR A 32 -5.15 -11.90 11.96
C TYR A 32 -5.95 -12.27 13.22
N PRO A 33 -6.14 -11.33 14.17
CA PRO A 33 -6.68 -11.65 15.49
C PRO A 33 -8.07 -12.34 15.47
N PRO A 34 -9.01 -12.03 14.57
CA PRO A 34 -10.32 -12.66 14.59
C PRO A 34 -10.31 -14.18 14.43
N THR A 35 -9.35 -14.77 13.72
CA THR A 35 -9.23 -16.25 13.64
C THR A 35 -8.00 -16.78 14.37
N GLY A 36 -7.03 -15.89 14.69
CA GLY A 36 -5.70 -16.25 15.15
C GLY A 36 -4.84 -16.86 14.04
N LEU A 37 -5.21 -16.64 12.78
CA LEU A 37 -4.39 -17.04 11.63
C LEU A 37 -3.06 -16.29 11.68
N LYS A 38 -1.98 -17.03 11.87
CA LYS A 38 -0.63 -16.49 11.72
C LYS A 38 -0.38 -16.17 10.26
N LEU A 39 0.01 -14.92 9.99
CA LEU A 39 0.31 -14.44 8.64
C LEU A 39 1.80 -14.59 8.35
N LEU A 40 2.65 -14.12 9.28
CA LEU A 40 4.11 -14.19 9.15
C LEU A 40 4.81 -13.95 10.49
N THR A 41 6.13 -14.13 10.52
CA THR A 41 7.01 -13.78 11.65
C THR A 41 8.05 -12.78 11.19
N VAL A 42 8.25 -11.71 11.96
CA VAL A 42 9.30 -10.71 11.72
C VAL A 42 10.44 -10.93 12.70
N ASP A 43 11.67 -10.70 12.24
CA ASP A 43 12.89 -10.63 13.05
C ASP A 43 13.58 -9.29 12.76
N LEU A 44 13.46 -8.37 13.73
CA LEU A 44 13.94 -6.99 13.60
C LEU A 44 15.48 -6.91 13.53
N PRO A 45 16.25 -7.57 14.43
CA PRO A 45 17.72 -7.49 14.37
C PRO A 45 18.32 -7.97 13.04
N ARG A 46 17.68 -8.94 12.39
CA ARG A 46 18.14 -9.48 11.10
C ARG A 46 17.55 -8.78 9.88
N GLU A 47 16.65 -7.81 10.07
CA GLU A 47 15.91 -7.15 9.00
C GLU A 47 15.29 -8.20 8.05
N GLU A 48 14.52 -9.14 8.62
CA GLU A 48 13.93 -10.24 7.85
C GLU A 48 12.50 -10.57 8.25
N ILE A 49 11.74 -11.01 7.25
CA ILE A 49 10.57 -11.85 7.45
C ILE A 49 11.10 -13.28 7.56
N PHE A 50 10.99 -13.85 8.75
CA PHE A 50 11.56 -15.15 9.08
C PHE A 50 10.74 -16.32 8.51
N SER A 51 9.42 -16.19 8.55
CA SER A 51 8.48 -17.19 8.02
C SER A 51 7.22 -16.50 7.50
N VAL A 52 6.64 -17.01 6.42
CA VAL A 52 5.35 -16.59 5.87
C VAL A 52 4.40 -17.79 5.86
N ALA A 53 3.13 -17.56 6.17
CA ALA A 53 2.10 -18.59 6.07
C ALA A 53 1.91 -19.03 4.61
N ASP A 54 1.79 -20.35 4.40
CA ASP A 54 1.53 -20.92 3.09
C ASP A 54 0.06 -20.76 2.67
N GLU A 55 -0.24 -21.09 1.42
CA GLU A 55 -1.61 -21.01 0.89
C GLU A 55 -2.58 -21.96 1.61
N GLU A 56 -2.09 -23.07 2.15
CA GLU A 56 -2.91 -24.04 2.91
C GLU A 56 -3.51 -23.40 4.16
N ALA A 57 -2.75 -22.56 4.86
CA ALA A 57 -3.19 -21.85 6.06
C ALA A 57 -4.43 -20.96 5.82
N PHE A 58 -4.70 -20.55 4.57
CA PHE A 58 -5.82 -19.69 4.20
C PHE A 58 -7.05 -20.46 3.69
N ARG A 59 -7.04 -21.80 3.68
CA ARG A 59 -8.17 -22.58 3.16
C ARG A 59 -9.43 -22.42 4.02
N THR A 60 -10.44 -21.81 3.42
CA THR A 60 -11.78 -21.66 4.01
C THR A 60 -12.74 -22.73 3.47
N ARG A 61 -13.02 -23.76 4.28
CA ARG A 61 -13.95 -24.85 3.89
C ARG A 61 -15.38 -24.55 4.34
N GLY A 62 -16.35 -24.71 3.42
CA GLY A 62 -17.78 -24.63 3.72
C GLY A 62 -18.26 -23.24 4.16
N GLU A 63 -17.64 -22.19 3.63
CA GLU A 63 -18.01 -20.79 3.91
C GLU A 63 -18.86 -20.21 2.77
N ASP A 64 -19.80 -19.34 3.14
CA ASP A 64 -20.57 -18.59 2.16
C ASP A 64 -19.67 -17.59 1.41
N TYR A 65 -20.15 -17.15 0.24
CA TYR A 65 -19.38 -16.28 -0.65
C TYR A 65 -18.93 -14.99 0.02
N PHE A 66 -19.77 -14.37 0.87
CA PHE A 66 -19.45 -13.12 1.53
C PHE A 66 -18.29 -13.31 2.52
N ILE A 67 -18.35 -14.33 3.39
CA ILE A 67 -17.27 -14.62 4.34
C ILE A 67 -15.94 -14.90 3.62
N ARG A 68 -15.97 -15.66 2.52
CA ARG A 68 -14.77 -15.95 1.72
C ARG A 68 -14.14 -14.70 1.11
N GLN A 69 -14.95 -13.69 0.78
CA GLN A 69 -14.44 -12.42 0.28
C GLN A 69 -13.85 -11.57 1.39
N GLU A 70 -14.32 -11.67 2.63
CA GLU A 70 -13.89 -10.80 3.72
C GLU A 70 -12.75 -11.35 4.58
N LEU A 71 -12.68 -12.67 4.79
CA LEU A 71 -11.55 -13.28 5.50
C LEU A 71 -10.24 -13.11 4.72
N PRO A 72 -9.08 -13.12 5.41
CA PRO A 72 -7.78 -13.08 4.74
C PRO A 72 -7.65 -14.21 3.73
N ARG A 73 -7.07 -13.92 2.56
CA ARG A 73 -6.66 -14.91 1.56
C ARG A 73 -5.16 -14.82 1.35
N PHE A 74 -4.56 -15.91 0.88
CA PHE A 74 -3.14 -15.91 0.55
C PHE A 74 -2.77 -14.80 -0.47
N GLY A 75 -3.67 -14.53 -1.43
CA GLY A 75 -3.51 -13.43 -2.37
C GLY A 75 -3.45 -12.04 -1.69
N ASP A 76 -4.19 -11.81 -0.61
CA ASP A 76 -4.16 -10.55 0.12
C ASP A 76 -2.80 -10.38 0.84
N LEU A 77 -2.28 -11.45 1.46
CA LEU A 77 -0.95 -11.46 2.08
C LEU A 77 0.16 -11.24 1.04
N LYS A 78 0.12 -11.98 -0.07
CA LYS A 78 1.08 -11.85 -1.17
C LYS A 78 1.12 -10.43 -1.72
N GLU A 79 -0.04 -9.82 -1.94
CA GLU A 79 -0.14 -8.44 -2.38
C GLU A 79 0.50 -7.47 -1.38
N CYS A 80 0.19 -7.59 -0.09
CA CYS A 80 0.81 -6.74 0.95
C CYS A 80 2.34 -6.93 1.02
N LEU A 81 2.84 -8.15 0.79
CA LEU A 81 4.29 -8.40 0.71
C LEU A 81 4.93 -7.67 -0.49
N ILE A 82 4.23 -7.59 -1.62
CA ILE A 82 4.71 -6.89 -2.82
C ILE A 82 4.62 -5.36 -2.64
N THR A 83 3.45 -4.84 -2.22
CA THR A 83 3.25 -3.39 -2.03
C THR A 83 4.14 -2.83 -0.93
N SER A 84 4.47 -3.62 0.09
CA SER A 84 5.44 -3.21 1.11
C SER A 84 6.89 -3.24 0.64
N THR A 85 7.17 -3.77 -0.56
CA THR A 85 8.51 -4.06 -1.11
C THR A 85 9.31 -5.13 -0.34
N SER A 86 8.65 -5.85 0.57
CA SER A 86 9.26 -6.97 1.30
C SER A 86 9.50 -8.17 0.38
N LEU A 87 8.61 -8.37 -0.59
CA LEU A 87 8.76 -9.28 -1.71
C LEU A 87 8.97 -8.46 -2.99
N PRO A 88 10.20 -8.37 -3.53
CA PRO A 88 10.49 -7.53 -4.69
C PRO A 88 9.86 -8.09 -5.97
N LEU A 89 9.69 -7.21 -6.97
CA LEU A 89 9.31 -7.62 -8.33
C LEU A 89 10.37 -8.56 -8.93
N GLU A 90 9.97 -9.51 -9.78
CA GLU A 90 10.90 -10.43 -10.43
C GLU A 90 11.93 -9.67 -11.29
N ASN A 91 11.49 -8.58 -11.92
CA ASN A 91 12.33 -7.70 -12.73
C ASN A 91 12.67 -6.36 -12.05
N GLN A 92 12.74 -6.33 -10.71
CA GLN A 92 13.06 -5.11 -9.95
C GLN A 92 14.30 -4.35 -10.48
N LYS A 93 15.35 -5.09 -10.89
CA LYS A 93 16.58 -4.48 -11.44
C LYS A 93 16.35 -3.79 -12.78
N GLU A 94 15.55 -4.39 -13.65
CA GLU A 94 15.18 -3.85 -14.96
C GLU A 94 14.34 -2.57 -14.78
N VAL A 95 13.33 -2.63 -13.93
CA VAL A 95 12.49 -1.47 -13.57
C VAL A 95 13.35 -0.31 -13.07
N GLN A 96 14.27 -0.57 -12.14
CA GLN A 96 15.20 0.45 -11.64
C GLN A 96 16.19 0.95 -12.70
N GLN A 97 16.60 0.13 -13.67
CA GLN A 97 17.45 0.59 -14.78
C GLN A 97 16.68 1.54 -15.70
N THR A 98 15.46 1.19 -16.08
CA THR A 98 14.60 2.00 -16.94
C THR A 98 14.28 3.35 -16.30
N LEU A 99 13.89 3.35 -15.02
CA LEU A 99 13.64 4.59 -14.27
C LEU A 99 14.90 5.46 -14.15
N ARG A 100 16.08 4.85 -13.96
CA ARG A 100 17.36 5.60 -13.90
C ARG A 100 17.68 6.28 -15.22
N GLU A 101 17.47 5.59 -16.33
CA GLU A 101 17.72 6.17 -17.64
C GLU A 101 16.74 7.31 -17.93
N MET A 102 15.47 7.15 -17.56
CA MET A 102 14.49 8.22 -17.63
C MET A 102 14.90 9.43 -16.77
N TYR A 103 15.32 9.20 -15.52
CA TYR A 103 15.82 10.26 -14.63
C TYR A 103 17.00 11.00 -15.25
N ARG A 104 18.00 10.27 -15.79
CA ARG A 104 19.17 10.85 -16.45
C ARG A 104 18.79 11.70 -17.65
N ILE A 105 17.84 11.26 -18.46
CA ILE A 105 17.41 11.99 -19.65
C ILE A 105 16.71 13.30 -19.27
N THR A 106 15.81 13.26 -18.29
CA THR A 106 15.10 14.45 -17.80
C THR A 106 16.04 15.47 -17.14
N HIS A 107 17.08 15.02 -16.43
CA HIS A 107 17.94 15.89 -15.61
C HIS A 107 19.28 16.28 -16.25
N ASN A 108 19.77 15.59 -17.29
CA ASN A 108 21.07 15.92 -17.92
C ASN A 108 21.03 17.08 -18.92
N GLY A 109 19.96 17.88 -18.96
CA GLY A 109 19.95 19.21 -19.58
C GLY A 109 20.15 19.27 -21.11
N ARG A 110 20.12 18.14 -21.82
CA ARG A 110 20.08 18.14 -23.29
C ARG A 110 18.71 18.60 -23.74
N ARG A 111 18.56 19.92 -23.99
CA ARG A 111 17.34 20.64 -24.42
C ARG A 111 16.62 20.10 -25.66
N LEU A 112 17.10 19.02 -26.27
CA LEU A 112 16.61 18.44 -27.52
C LEU A 112 15.78 17.15 -27.33
N LEU A 113 15.59 16.68 -26.10
CA LEU A 113 14.79 15.49 -25.82
C LEU A 113 13.38 15.89 -25.39
N LYS A 114 12.37 15.21 -25.92
CA LYS A 114 10.97 15.38 -25.51
C LYS A 114 10.82 15.12 -24.02
N GLU A 115 9.90 15.85 -23.39
CA GLU A 115 9.56 15.56 -21.99
C GLU A 115 9.00 14.13 -21.86
N ARG A 116 9.22 13.51 -20.71
CA ARG A 116 8.80 12.13 -20.47
C ARG A 116 7.89 12.02 -19.26
N TYR A 117 6.77 11.34 -19.43
CA TYR A 117 5.77 11.09 -18.39
C TYR A 117 5.68 9.60 -18.08
N LEU A 118 5.57 9.27 -16.79
CA LEU A 118 5.13 7.96 -16.33
C LEU A 118 3.60 7.93 -16.31
N ALA A 119 3.03 6.96 -17.01
CA ALA A 119 1.62 6.62 -16.92
C ALA A 119 1.43 5.37 -16.08
N ILE A 120 0.27 5.22 -15.44
CA ILE A 120 -0.08 4.02 -14.66
C ILE A 120 -1.44 3.47 -15.09
N ASP A 121 -1.61 2.16 -15.04
CA ASP A 121 -2.95 1.56 -15.09
C ASP A 121 -3.55 1.40 -13.68
N THR A 122 -4.74 0.80 -13.61
CA THR A 122 -5.42 0.53 -12.34
C THR A 122 -4.66 -0.45 -11.47
N ASN A 123 -4.03 -1.49 -12.03
CA ASN A 123 -3.27 -2.47 -11.26
C ASN A 123 -2.05 -1.83 -10.61
N VAL A 124 -1.36 -0.92 -11.29
CA VAL A 124 -0.23 -0.16 -10.72
C VAL A 124 -0.67 0.80 -9.61
N ALA A 125 -1.88 1.35 -9.69
CA ALA A 125 -2.47 2.10 -8.57
C ALA A 125 -2.71 1.19 -7.35
N TYR A 126 -3.23 -0.02 -7.54
CA TYR A 126 -3.38 -1.01 -6.46
C TYR A 126 -2.03 -1.51 -5.91
N LEU A 127 -0.98 -1.57 -6.75
CA LEU A 127 0.38 -1.85 -6.30
C LEU A 127 1.02 -0.71 -5.50
N ARG A 128 0.37 0.47 -5.45
CA ARG A 128 0.86 1.66 -4.76
C ARG A 128 2.27 2.06 -5.21
N PHE A 129 2.53 1.92 -6.52
CA PHE A 129 3.88 1.96 -7.05
C PHE A 129 4.63 3.26 -6.73
N PRO A 130 4.10 4.47 -7.06
CA PRO A 130 4.76 5.73 -6.75
C PRO A 130 5.18 5.90 -5.28
N SER A 131 4.34 5.56 -4.30
CA SER A 131 4.61 5.80 -2.89
C SER A 131 5.47 4.70 -2.23
N ARG A 132 5.41 3.47 -2.75
CA ARG A 132 6.06 2.31 -2.16
C ARG A 132 7.40 1.95 -2.79
N PHE A 133 7.54 2.08 -4.10
CA PHE A 133 8.75 1.69 -4.84
C PHE A 133 9.79 2.82 -4.93
N PHE A 134 9.45 3.99 -4.40
CA PHE A 134 10.35 5.13 -4.23
C PHE A 134 10.63 5.41 -2.74
N PRO A 135 11.79 6.00 -2.42
CA PRO A 135 12.88 6.30 -3.31
C PRO A 135 13.73 5.05 -3.57
N TYR A 136 14.44 5.05 -4.69
CA TYR A 136 15.37 3.99 -5.02
C TYR A 136 16.77 4.56 -5.29
N PRO A 137 17.84 3.79 -5.05
CA PRO A 137 19.21 4.29 -5.25
C PRO A 137 19.54 4.39 -6.76
N TYR A 138 19.97 5.57 -7.22
CA TYR A 138 20.43 5.75 -8.60
C TYR A 138 21.95 5.97 -8.74
N ALA A 139 22.60 6.43 -7.67
CA ALA A 139 24.04 6.59 -7.56
C ALA A 139 24.47 6.41 -6.09
N PRO A 140 25.77 6.25 -5.79
CA PRO A 140 26.23 6.14 -4.40
C PRO A 140 25.74 7.32 -3.55
N LYS A 141 25.01 7.01 -2.47
CA LYS A 141 24.39 7.99 -1.54
C LYS A 141 23.38 8.95 -2.19
N ARG A 142 22.86 8.64 -3.39
CA ARG A 142 21.81 9.44 -4.04
C ARG A 142 20.62 8.57 -4.43
N PHE A 143 19.45 9.11 -4.15
CA PHE A 143 18.18 8.43 -4.30
C PHE A 143 17.26 9.26 -5.18
N ALA A 144 16.53 8.60 -6.06
CA ALA A 144 15.49 9.23 -6.87
C ALA A 144 14.17 9.01 -6.15
N THR A 145 13.38 10.08 -6.00
CA THR A 145 12.05 10.06 -5.40
C THR A 145 10.99 10.06 -6.51
N ALA A 146 9.73 9.83 -6.16
CA ALA A 146 8.64 9.91 -7.13
C ALA A 146 8.46 11.35 -7.68
N GLU A 147 8.87 12.37 -6.92
CA GLU A 147 8.80 13.80 -7.31
C GLU A 147 9.78 14.16 -8.43
N ASP A 148 10.83 13.34 -8.63
CA ASP A 148 11.78 13.52 -9.72
C ASP A 148 11.19 13.15 -11.11
N TYR A 149 9.94 12.67 -11.15
CA TYR A 149 9.28 12.21 -12.37
C TYR A 149 8.00 13.00 -12.62
N LYS A 150 7.65 13.12 -13.90
CA LYS A 150 6.36 13.66 -14.32
C LYS A 150 5.37 12.52 -14.48
N TRP A 151 4.14 12.72 -14.05
CA TRP A 151 3.11 11.67 -13.98
C TRP A 151 1.87 12.04 -14.78
N VAL A 152 1.21 11.04 -15.35
CA VAL A 152 -0.09 11.18 -16.01
C VAL A 152 -0.97 9.98 -15.69
N VAL A 153 -2.25 10.22 -15.43
CA VAL A 153 -3.22 9.17 -15.08
C VAL A 153 -4.51 9.37 -15.88
N SER A 154 -5.00 8.32 -16.51
CA SER A 154 -6.28 8.33 -17.22
C SER A 154 -7.44 8.49 -16.23
N GLY A 155 -8.44 9.28 -16.61
CA GLY A 155 -9.69 9.42 -15.87
C GLY A 155 -10.51 8.12 -15.81
N VAL A 156 -10.24 7.14 -16.67
CA VAL A 156 -10.80 5.79 -16.55
C VAL A 156 -10.27 5.10 -15.29
N VAL A 157 -8.95 5.12 -15.04
CA VAL A 157 -8.32 4.54 -13.83
C VAL A 157 -8.95 5.11 -12.56
N TRP A 158 -9.14 6.43 -12.50
CA TRP A 158 -9.82 7.09 -11.38
C TRP A 158 -11.23 6.55 -11.14
N ARG A 159 -12.02 6.38 -12.21
CA ARG A 159 -13.40 5.88 -12.10
C ARG A 159 -13.45 4.40 -11.73
N GLU A 160 -12.50 3.58 -12.19
CA GLU A 160 -12.43 2.18 -11.78
C GLU A 160 -12.23 2.05 -10.27
N VAL A 161 -11.26 2.78 -9.73
CA VAL A 161 -10.96 2.78 -8.31
C VAL A 161 -12.14 3.33 -7.50
N ASP A 162 -12.69 4.48 -7.89
CA ASP A 162 -13.83 5.11 -7.20
C ASP A 162 -15.06 4.19 -7.17
N SER A 163 -15.35 3.51 -8.28
CA SER A 163 -16.48 2.57 -8.37
C SER A 163 -16.39 1.38 -7.42
N ALA A 164 -15.19 1.05 -6.92
CA ALA A 164 -14.96 -0.01 -5.95
C ALA A 164 -15.14 0.45 -4.47
N ILE A 165 -15.31 1.75 -4.22
CA ILE A 165 -15.49 2.36 -2.88
C ILE A 165 -16.99 2.61 -2.63
N GLN A 166 -17.82 1.58 -2.73
CA GLN A 166 -19.27 1.71 -2.54
C GLN A 166 -19.84 0.88 -1.38
N GLU A 167 -19.05 -0.03 -0.81
CA GLU A 167 -19.56 -1.04 0.11
C GLU A 167 -19.12 -0.77 1.56
N LYS A 168 -20.10 -0.75 2.46
CA LYS A 168 -19.91 -0.70 3.91
C LYS A 168 -20.54 -1.93 4.55
N TYR A 169 -19.98 -2.39 5.65
CA TYR A 169 -20.58 -3.49 6.39
C TYR A 169 -21.90 -3.07 7.02
N SER A 170 -22.94 -3.85 6.78
CA SER A 170 -24.17 -3.79 7.58
C SER A 170 -23.98 -4.51 8.92
N PRO A 171 -24.84 -4.25 9.93
CA PRO A 171 -24.85 -5.03 11.17
C PRO A 171 -25.03 -6.55 10.93
N ARG A 172 -25.75 -6.93 9.87
CA ARG A 172 -25.96 -8.35 9.50
C ARG A 172 -24.69 -8.99 8.98
N ASP A 173 -23.88 -8.25 8.24
CA ASP A 173 -22.59 -8.72 7.71
C ASP A 173 -21.59 -8.95 8.85
N ILE A 174 -21.54 -8.01 9.78
CA ILE A 174 -20.74 -8.11 11.01
C ILE A 174 -21.14 -9.31 11.85
N GLU A 175 -22.44 -9.56 12.02
CA GLU A 175 -22.94 -10.73 12.75
C GLU A 175 -22.51 -12.05 12.07
N LYS A 176 -22.49 -12.12 10.73
CA LYS A 176 -21.97 -13.30 10.03
C LYS A 176 -20.48 -13.51 10.27
N LEU A 177 -19.68 -12.44 10.24
CA LEU A 177 -18.23 -12.50 10.51
C LEU A 177 -17.93 -12.97 11.94
N LYS A 178 -18.68 -12.45 12.92
CA LYS A 178 -18.57 -12.83 14.34
C LYS A 178 -18.81 -14.32 14.60
N ARG A 179 -19.70 -14.96 13.84
CA ARG A 179 -19.98 -16.40 13.98
C ARG A 179 -18.81 -17.28 13.56
N ARG A 180 -17.88 -16.76 12.75
CA ARG A 180 -16.69 -17.46 12.26
C ARG A 180 -15.43 -17.12 13.06
N GLY A 181 -15.33 -15.90 13.55
CA GLY A 181 -14.21 -15.47 14.38
C GLY A 181 -14.28 -15.99 15.82
N ARG A 182 -13.15 -15.88 16.51
CA ARG A 182 -13.06 -15.86 17.96
C ARG A 182 -13.95 -14.73 18.47
N LYS A 183 -14.64 -14.99 19.60
CA LYS A 183 -15.39 -13.94 20.30
C LYS A 183 -14.41 -12.85 20.73
N GLY A 184 -14.55 -11.66 20.14
CA GLY A 184 -13.71 -10.50 20.41
C GLY A 184 -14.35 -9.24 19.86
N PRO A 185 -13.99 -8.06 20.37
CA PRO A 185 -14.68 -6.82 20.03
C PRO A 185 -14.31 -6.27 18.62
N TYR A 186 -13.40 -6.95 17.89
CA TYR A 186 -12.83 -6.45 16.64
C TYR A 186 -13.91 -6.11 15.60
N PHE A 187 -14.82 -7.04 15.30
CA PHE A 187 -15.82 -6.82 14.26
C PHE A 187 -16.87 -5.75 14.60
N ASP A 188 -17.12 -5.48 15.88
CA ASP A 188 -18.04 -4.39 16.28
C ASP A 188 -17.55 -3.03 15.81
N SER A 189 -16.23 -2.82 15.79
CA SER A 189 -15.63 -1.59 15.30
C SER A 189 -15.78 -1.40 13.78
N LEU A 190 -16.23 -2.42 13.04
CA LEU A 190 -16.41 -2.37 11.59
C LEU A 190 -17.87 -2.09 11.16
N ILE A 191 -18.81 -1.95 12.08
CA ILE A 191 -20.19 -1.62 11.71
C ILE A 191 -20.19 -0.26 10.98
N ASN A 192 -20.71 -0.19 9.76
CA ASN A 192 -20.65 0.98 8.86
C ASN A 192 -19.24 1.40 8.42
N ALA A 193 -18.22 0.57 8.65
CA ALA A 193 -16.89 0.74 8.07
C ALA A 193 -16.81 0.06 6.69
N SER A 194 -15.72 0.30 5.95
CA SER A 194 -15.56 -0.23 4.58
C SER A 194 -15.26 -1.74 4.54
N THR A 195 -15.82 -2.43 3.55
CA THR A 195 -15.50 -3.84 3.24
C THR A 195 -14.05 -4.01 2.77
N LYS A 196 -13.52 -5.25 2.74
CA LYS A 196 -12.13 -5.48 2.28
C LYS A 196 -11.87 -4.93 0.89
N ARG A 197 -12.81 -5.14 -0.03
CA ARG A 197 -12.73 -4.60 -1.39
C ARG A 197 -12.64 -3.07 -1.38
N SER A 198 -13.52 -2.40 -0.65
CA SER A 198 -13.52 -0.93 -0.57
C SER A 198 -12.28 -0.39 0.15
N ARG A 199 -11.71 -1.09 1.15
CA ARG A 199 -10.44 -0.68 1.78
C ARG A 199 -9.27 -0.71 0.82
N ARG A 200 -9.13 -1.77 0.01
CA ARG A 200 -8.11 -1.84 -1.04
C ARG A 200 -8.28 -0.73 -2.08
N ALA A 201 -9.51 -0.45 -2.48
CA ALA A 201 -9.80 0.64 -3.40
C ALA A 201 -9.49 2.03 -2.82
N LYS A 202 -9.75 2.26 -1.52
CA LYS A 202 -9.32 3.49 -0.83
C LYS A 202 -7.80 3.66 -0.84
N ALA A 203 -7.03 2.58 -0.63
CA ALA A 203 -5.58 2.64 -0.69
C ALA A 203 -5.08 2.99 -2.11
N ALA A 204 -5.69 2.41 -3.15
CA ALA A 204 -5.42 2.81 -4.53
C ALA A 204 -5.83 4.26 -4.82
N LEU A 205 -6.97 4.72 -4.30
CA LEU A 205 -7.43 6.12 -4.48
C LEU A 205 -6.47 7.10 -3.81
N TRP A 206 -5.94 6.75 -2.64
CA TRP A 206 -4.90 7.52 -1.99
C TRP A 206 -3.67 7.64 -2.88
N GLU A 207 -3.24 6.55 -3.52
CA GLU A 207 -2.11 6.58 -4.46
C GLU A 207 -2.37 7.55 -5.62
N LEU A 208 -3.58 7.53 -6.19
CA LEU A 208 -3.98 8.45 -7.25
C LEU A 208 -3.98 9.91 -6.77
N ASN A 209 -4.45 10.15 -5.54
CA ASN A 209 -4.41 11.47 -4.91
C ASN A 209 -2.99 11.93 -4.59
N TYR A 210 -2.09 11.03 -4.20
CA TYR A 210 -0.67 11.32 -4.03
C TYR A 210 -0.05 11.78 -5.36
N ILE A 211 -0.32 11.05 -6.46
CA ILE A 211 0.11 11.46 -7.81
C ILE A 211 -0.43 12.85 -8.18
N ARG A 212 -1.75 13.08 -8.01
CA ARG A 212 -2.38 14.34 -8.40
C ARG A 212 -1.91 15.53 -7.57
N SER A 213 -1.88 15.39 -6.25
CA SER A 213 -1.73 16.51 -5.32
C SER A 213 -0.30 16.72 -4.85
N SER A 214 0.50 15.66 -4.73
CA SER A 214 1.88 15.74 -4.24
C SER A 214 2.91 15.69 -5.37
N LEU A 215 2.64 14.91 -6.42
CA LEU A 215 3.54 14.78 -7.58
C LEU A 215 3.17 15.69 -8.76
N ASN A 216 2.13 16.53 -8.61
CA ASN A 216 1.59 17.40 -9.66
C ASN A 216 1.27 16.66 -10.97
N GLY A 217 0.77 15.42 -10.86
CA GLY A 217 0.44 14.58 -12.01
C GLY A 217 -0.79 15.06 -12.78
N PHE A 218 -0.79 14.85 -14.09
CA PHE A 218 -1.93 15.18 -14.95
C PHE A 218 -3.02 14.11 -14.88
N LYS A 219 -4.28 14.54 -14.94
CA LYS A 219 -5.42 13.67 -15.24
C LYS A 219 -5.85 13.89 -16.69
N VAL A 220 -6.01 12.83 -17.47
CA VAL A 220 -6.33 12.90 -18.91
C VAL A 220 -7.50 12.00 -19.26
N GLY A 221 -8.27 12.37 -20.28
CA GLY A 221 -9.39 11.57 -20.77
C GLY A 221 -10.41 11.18 -19.71
N GLY A 222 -11.04 10.02 -19.90
CA GLY A 222 -12.02 9.50 -18.97
C GLY A 222 -13.39 10.18 -19.00
N GLU A 223 -13.88 10.54 -20.19
CA GLU A 223 -15.24 11.08 -20.37
C GLU A 223 -16.30 9.96 -20.40
N ALA A 224 -16.04 8.84 -21.08
CA ALA A 224 -16.93 7.67 -21.15
C ALA A 224 -16.45 6.52 -20.25
N TYR A 225 -17.32 5.95 -19.41
CA TYR A 225 -16.99 4.80 -18.54
C TYR A 225 -17.72 3.56 -19.04
N GLU A 226 -16.96 2.62 -19.59
CA GLU A 226 -17.49 1.33 -20.03
C GLU A 226 -17.51 0.32 -18.88
N ARG A 227 -18.46 -0.63 -18.91
CA ARG A 227 -18.48 -1.72 -17.92
C ARG A 227 -17.52 -2.85 -18.28
N ASP A 228 -17.22 -2.99 -19.56
CA ASP A 228 -16.34 -4.02 -20.06
C ASP A 228 -14.86 -3.72 -19.70
N LYS A 229 -14.14 -4.72 -19.19
CA LYS A 229 -12.74 -4.53 -18.75
C LYS A 229 -11.84 -4.23 -19.96
N GLU A 230 -11.98 -4.98 -21.03
CA GLU A 230 -11.13 -4.85 -22.21
C GLU A 230 -11.33 -3.49 -22.88
N ALA A 231 -12.58 -3.02 -22.99
CA ALA A 231 -12.89 -1.67 -23.47
C ALA A 231 -12.25 -0.57 -22.60
N ARG A 232 -12.22 -0.75 -21.26
CA ARG A 232 -11.55 0.19 -20.35
C ARG A 232 -10.03 0.17 -20.55
N ASP A 233 -9.41 -0.99 -20.68
CA ASP A 233 -7.96 -1.11 -20.89
C ASP A 233 -7.52 -0.46 -22.21
N ILE A 234 -8.28 -0.69 -23.29
CA ILE A 234 -8.09 -0.02 -24.59
C ILE A 234 -8.25 1.50 -24.45
N GLN A 235 -9.26 1.97 -23.71
CA GLN A 235 -9.46 3.40 -23.52
C GLN A 235 -8.34 4.04 -22.71
N ILE A 236 -7.79 3.37 -21.70
CA ILE A 236 -6.63 3.84 -20.93
C ILE A 236 -5.43 4.05 -21.85
N ALA A 237 -5.11 3.06 -22.70
CA ALA A 237 -4.01 3.17 -23.67
C ALA A 237 -4.22 4.34 -24.66
N ARG A 238 -5.45 4.52 -25.15
CA ARG A 238 -5.82 5.63 -26.04
C ARG A 238 -5.68 6.99 -25.38
N ASP A 239 -6.14 7.15 -24.15
CA ASP A 239 -6.02 8.40 -23.39
C ASP A 239 -4.55 8.85 -23.31
N TYR A 240 -3.64 7.91 -23.07
CA TYR A 240 -2.20 8.18 -23.01
C TYR A 240 -1.57 8.46 -24.37
N SER A 241 -1.95 7.70 -25.41
CA SER A 241 -1.46 7.92 -26.78
C SER A 241 -1.91 9.29 -27.31
N MET A 242 -3.15 9.70 -27.03
CA MET A 242 -3.65 11.05 -27.33
C MET A 242 -2.86 12.13 -26.58
N PHE A 243 -2.69 11.98 -25.26
CA PHE A 243 -1.92 12.94 -24.46
C PHE A 243 -0.48 13.11 -24.98
N SER A 244 0.18 12.00 -25.33
CA SER A 244 1.53 11.99 -25.92
C SER A 244 1.58 12.82 -27.21
N ARG A 245 0.61 12.62 -28.12
CA ARG A 245 0.53 13.32 -29.42
C ARG A 245 0.20 14.80 -29.27
N GLU A 246 -0.80 15.13 -28.44
CA GLU A 246 -1.28 16.51 -28.26
C GLU A 246 -0.26 17.42 -27.57
N ARG A 247 0.54 16.87 -26.66
CA ARG A 247 1.56 17.62 -25.90
C ARG A 247 2.97 17.50 -26.47
N ASP A 248 3.17 16.69 -27.51
CA ASP A 248 4.49 16.34 -28.07
C ASP A 248 5.47 15.81 -27.00
N VAL A 249 5.00 14.86 -26.18
CA VAL A 249 5.76 14.25 -25.07
C VAL A 249 5.84 12.74 -25.21
N ASP A 250 6.88 12.13 -24.64
CA ASP A 250 6.95 10.66 -24.51
C ASP A 250 6.16 10.23 -23.27
N VAL A 251 5.41 9.13 -23.39
CA VAL A 251 4.73 8.49 -22.26
C VAL A 251 5.20 7.05 -22.14
N LEU A 252 5.57 6.64 -20.93
CA LEU A 252 5.90 5.25 -20.60
C LEU A 252 4.83 4.72 -19.63
N LEU A 253 4.06 3.73 -20.08
CA LEU A 253 3.02 3.10 -19.26
C LEU A 253 3.60 2.02 -18.36
N LEU A 254 3.49 2.22 -17.06
CA LEU A 254 3.70 1.18 -16.06
C LEU A 254 2.45 0.29 -16.00
N THR A 255 2.64 -1.01 -16.13
CA THR A 255 1.55 -2.00 -16.00
C THR A 255 2.05 -3.26 -15.31
N ALA A 256 1.16 -3.95 -14.57
CA ALA A 256 1.41 -5.30 -14.07
C ALA A 256 0.58 -6.36 -14.82
N ASP A 257 -0.16 -5.95 -15.86
CA ASP A 257 -1.02 -6.81 -16.67
C ASP A 257 -0.41 -6.99 -18.06
N ARG A 258 -0.24 -8.24 -18.50
CA ARG A 258 0.27 -8.53 -19.84
C ARG A 258 -0.75 -8.18 -20.92
N ASP A 259 -2.04 -8.24 -20.62
CA ASP A 259 -3.08 -7.89 -21.59
C ASP A 259 -3.05 -6.39 -21.90
N MET A 260 -2.82 -5.57 -20.86
CA MET A 260 -2.59 -4.13 -21.01
C MET A 260 -1.38 -3.82 -21.89
N GLU A 261 -0.30 -4.61 -21.82
CA GLU A 261 0.87 -4.45 -22.69
C GLU A 261 0.53 -4.63 -24.18
N TYR A 262 -0.31 -5.61 -24.52
CA TYR A 262 -0.78 -5.81 -25.89
C TYR A 262 -1.65 -4.65 -26.39
N HIS A 263 -2.57 -4.16 -25.55
CA HIS A 263 -3.42 -3.02 -25.90
C HIS A 263 -2.60 -1.73 -26.08
N ALA A 264 -1.66 -1.45 -25.18
CA ALA A 264 -0.74 -0.32 -25.26
C ALA A 264 0.12 -0.37 -26.53
N SER A 265 0.66 -1.54 -26.88
CA SER A 265 1.43 -1.72 -28.11
C SER A 265 0.62 -1.41 -29.36
N THR A 266 -0.68 -1.76 -29.38
CA THR A 266 -1.56 -1.48 -30.52
C THR A 266 -1.77 0.02 -30.73
N GLU A 267 -1.73 0.81 -29.64
CA GLU A 267 -1.86 2.28 -29.66
C GLU A 267 -0.50 3.00 -29.80
N GLY A 268 0.59 2.26 -29.99
CA GLY A 268 1.96 2.78 -30.14
C GLY A 268 2.57 3.31 -28.84
N LEU A 269 2.08 2.85 -27.69
CA LEU A 269 2.49 3.32 -26.37
C LEU A 269 3.54 2.38 -25.76
N PRO A 270 4.77 2.86 -25.46
CA PRO A 270 5.76 2.08 -24.74
C PRO A 270 5.31 1.68 -23.34
N THR A 271 5.67 0.46 -22.92
CA THR A 271 5.33 -0.08 -21.61
C THR A 271 6.57 -0.45 -20.80
N LEU A 272 6.42 -0.44 -19.47
CA LEU A 272 7.33 -1.08 -18.53
C LEU A 272 6.51 -2.06 -17.68
N LEU A 273 6.60 -3.35 -18.02
CA LEU A 273 5.90 -4.41 -17.32
C LEU A 273 6.53 -4.69 -15.94
N LEU A 274 5.74 -4.58 -14.89
CA LEU A 274 6.08 -4.93 -13.52
C LEU A 274 5.78 -6.42 -13.30
N LYS A 275 6.81 -7.27 -13.24
CA LYS A 275 6.64 -8.72 -13.13
C LYS A 275 6.38 -9.12 -11.68
N ILE A 276 5.13 -9.48 -11.40
CA ILE A 276 4.67 -9.95 -10.10
C ILE A 276 5.23 -11.35 -9.81
N PRO A 277 5.93 -11.56 -8.68
CA PRO A 277 6.52 -12.85 -8.36
C PRO A 277 5.47 -13.95 -8.25
N HIS A 278 5.72 -15.11 -8.85
CA HIS A 278 4.81 -16.26 -8.75
C HIS A 278 4.79 -16.86 -7.34
N GLU A 279 5.96 -17.05 -6.75
CA GLU A 279 6.15 -17.71 -5.45
C GLU A 279 6.40 -16.70 -4.32
N VAL A 280 5.96 -17.06 -3.11
CA VAL A 280 6.33 -16.34 -1.89
C VAL A 280 7.36 -17.20 -1.15
N THR A 281 8.58 -16.68 -1.02
CA THR A 281 9.63 -17.40 -0.27
C THR A 281 9.36 -17.31 1.23
N GLY A 282 9.61 -18.40 1.97
CA GLY A 282 9.35 -18.44 3.41
C GLY A 282 10.19 -17.46 4.22
N ARG A 283 11.44 -17.20 3.79
CA ARG A 283 12.36 -16.28 4.46
C ARG A 283 12.85 -15.20 3.50
N MET A 284 12.67 -13.93 3.85
CA MET A 284 12.98 -12.78 3.01
C MET A 284 13.73 -11.71 3.81
N ARG A 285 14.79 -11.15 3.23
CA ARG A 285 15.42 -9.93 3.78
C ARG A 285 14.59 -8.71 3.37
N CYS A 286 14.34 -7.83 4.32
CA CYS A 286 13.54 -6.63 4.12
C CYS A 286 13.96 -5.53 5.09
N SER A 287 14.14 -4.31 4.57
CA SER A 287 14.43 -3.15 5.43
C SER A 287 13.33 -2.89 6.47
N PHE A 288 13.68 -2.17 7.55
CA PHE A 288 12.69 -1.66 8.52
C PHE A 288 11.53 -0.90 7.86
N ARG A 289 11.81 -0.14 6.79
CA ARG A 289 10.76 0.57 6.05
C ARG A 289 9.79 -0.41 5.39
N ALA A 290 10.29 -1.50 4.80
CA ALA A 290 9.45 -2.51 4.19
C ALA A 290 8.57 -3.21 5.24
N ILE A 291 9.10 -3.49 6.44
CA ILE A 291 8.32 -4.03 7.56
C ILE A 291 7.23 -3.05 8.01
N SER A 292 7.54 -1.76 8.13
CA SER A 292 6.55 -0.72 8.47
C SER A 292 5.45 -0.61 7.40
N ASN A 293 5.82 -0.57 6.12
CA ASN A 293 4.85 -0.56 5.03
C ASN A 293 3.98 -1.82 5.06
N LEU A 294 4.56 -2.99 5.34
CA LEU A 294 3.84 -4.26 5.44
C LEU A 294 2.81 -4.25 6.56
N LEU A 295 3.16 -3.72 7.74
CA LEU A 295 2.22 -3.56 8.83
C LEU A 295 1.06 -2.64 8.47
N CYS A 296 1.34 -1.53 7.80
CA CYS A 296 0.30 -0.62 7.30
C CYS A 296 -0.61 -1.31 6.28
N ASP A 297 -0.03 -1.89 5.22
CA ASP A 297 -0.78 -2.51 4.13
C ASP A 297 -1.64 -3.69 4.64
N LEU A 298 -1.11 -4.50 5.56
CA LEU A 298 -1.88 -5.58 6.20
C LEU A 298 -3.03 -5.03 7.06
N ALA A 299 -2.77 -4.01 7.88
CA ALA A 299 -3.79 -3.41 8.74
C ALA A 299 -4.90 -2.74 7.92
N GLU A 300 -4.57 -2.02 6.84
CA GLU A 300 -5.55 -1.40 5.95
C GLU A 300 -6.33 -2.45 5.16
N THR A 301 -5.65 -3.47 4.63
CA THR A 301 -6.32 -4.52 3.84
C THR A 301 -7.22 -5.39 4.72
N LEU A 302 -6.72 -5.90 5.83
CA LEU A 302 -7.44 -6.85 6.69
C LEU A 302 -8.27 -6.17 7.79
N ALA A 303 -8.26 -4.83 7.85
CA ALA A 303 -8.74 -3.98 8.93
C ALA A 303 -8.00 -4.13 10.27
N PHE A 304 -7.44 -5.32 10.56
CA PHE A 304 -6.74 -5.64 11.79
C PHE A 304 -5.55 -6.56 11.55
N VAL A 305 -4.45 -6.28 12.23
CA VAL A 305 -3.41 -7.26 12.51
C VAL A 305 -2.97 -7.13 13.97
N ARG A 306 -2.46 -8.23 14.54
CA ARG A 306 -1.92 -8.22 15.91
C ARG A 306 -0.48 -8.68 15.91
N LEU A 307 0.34 -7.96 16.67
CA LEU A 307 1.69 -8.34 17.02
C LEU A 307 1.61 -9.26 18.26
N GLU A 308 1.69 -10.56 18.05
CA GLU A 308 1.73 -11.56 19.13
C GLU A 308 3.04 -11.49 19.90
N GLY A 309 2.98 -11.59 21.22
CA GLY A 309 4.12 -11.27 22.10
C GLY A 309 3.93 -9.86 22.66
N PRO A 310 4.23 -8.78 21.91
CA PRO A 310 3.96 -7.41 22.35
C PRO A 310 2.50 -7.19 22.75
N GLY A 311 1.56 -7.93 22.15
CA GLY A 311 0.14 -7.80 22.45
C GLY A 311 -0.41 -6.45 22.03
N ILE A 312 -0.10 -6.02 20.81
CA ILE A 312 -0.58 -4.78 20.21
C ILE A 312 -1.39 -5.14 18.96
N THR A 313 -2.67 -4.77 18.95
CA THR A 313 -3.50 -4.83 17.75
C THR A 313 -3.40 -3.49 17.01
N ILE A 314 -3.12 -3.55 15.70
CA ILE A 314 -3.08 -2.40 14.81
C ILE A 314 -4.36 -2.45 13.96
N MET A 315 -5.18 -1.40 14.05
CA MET A 315 -6.36 -1.24 13.21
C MET A 315 -6.07 -0.28 12.06
N GLY A 316 -6.36 -0.70 10.83
CA GLY A 316 -6.31 0.17 9.65
C GLY A 316 -7.66 0.75 9.25
N GLU A 317 -8.77 0.21 9.75
CA GLU A 317 -10.13 0.69 9.46
C GLU A 317 -11.01 0.55 10.70
N TRP A 318 -11.88 1.54 10.91
CA TRP A 318 -12.90 1.55 11.96
C TRP A 318 -14.07 2.45 11.55
N ALA A 319 -15.22 2.25 12.18
CA ALA A 319 -16.39 3.08 12.02
C ALA A 319 -16.07 4.53 12.44
N GLY A 320 -16.23 5.47 11.50
CA GLY A 320 -15.97 6.89 11.74
C GLY A 320 -14.57 7.37 11.32
N LYS A 321 -13.71 6.50 10.78
CA LYS A 321 -12.47 6.93 10.12
C LYS A 321 -12.80 7.92 9.00
N ASP A 322 -12.30 9.13 9.11
CA ASP A 322 -12.61 10.19 8.15
C ASP A 322 -11.65 10.18 6.93
N LEU A 323 -11.93 11.05 5.95
CA LEU A 323 -11.12 11.14 4.74
C LEU A 323 -9.68 11.62 5.03
N LYS A 324 -9.48 12.52 5.99
CA LYS A 324 -8.14 13.03 6.33
C LYS A 324 -7.30 11.97 7.02
N GLU A 325 -7.91 11.19 7.91
CA GLU A 325 -7.31 10.04 8.55
C GLU A 325 -6.97 8.95 7.53
N GLN A 326 -7.84 8.73 6.53
CA GLN A 326 -7.54 7.85 5.41
C GLN A 326 -6.34 8.37 4.60
N GLU A 327 -6.33 9.67 4.26
CA GLU A 327 -5.26 10.28 3.45
C GLU A 327 -3.91 10.34 4.16
N ARG A 328 -3.90 10.34 5.50
CA ARG A 328 -2.69 10.32 6.30
C ARG A 328 -2.25 8.91 6.69
N GLU A 329 -2.95 7.88 6.22
CA GLU A 329 -2.74 6.49 6.61
C GLU A 329 -2.74 6.35 8.15
N THR A 330 -3.72 6.96 8.84
CA THR A 330 -3.85 6.86 10.29
C THR A 330 -4.26 5.44 10.67
N LEU A 331 -3.52 4.88 11.62
CA LEU A 331 -3.75 3.58 12.26
C LEU A 331 -4.15 3.82 13.72
N LEU A 332 -4.88 2.87 14.31
CA LEU A 332 -5.12 2.86 15.75
C LEU A 332 -4.34 1.71 16.39
N LEU A 333 -3.52 2.04 17.39
CA LEU A 333 -2.82 1.06 18.21
C LEU A 333 -3.66 0.72 19.44
N LEU A 334 -3.97 -0.55 19.61
CA LEU A 334 -4.73 -1.11 20.72
C LEU A 334 -3.82 -2.03 21.54
N PRO A 335 -3.23 -1.53 22.64
CA PRO A 335 -2.40 -2.34 23.50
C PRO A 335 -3.26 -3.26 24.40
N GLU A 336 -3.16 -4.57 24.18
CA GLU A 336 -3.89 -5.61 24.91
C GLU A 336 -3.06 -6.20 26.07
N SER A 337 -1.75 -5.94 26.11
CA SER A 337 -0.83 -6.42 27.15
C SER A 337 -0.17 -5.26 27.92
N ARG A 338 0.43 -5.56 29.07
CA ARG A 338 1.23 -4.57 29.83
C ARG A 338 2.41 -4.05 29.01
N ASP A 339 3.12 -4.95 28.34
CA ASP A 339 4.30 -4.61 27.54
C ASP A 339 3.89 -3.77 26.33
N GLY A 340 2.77 -4.13 25.70
CA GLY A 340 2.17 -3.36 24.60
C GLY A 340 1.77 -1.95 25.04
N ARG A 341 1.16 -1.79 26.23
CA ARG A 341 0.81 -0.47 26.78
C ARG A 341 2.04 0.39 27.00
N GLN A 342 3.11 -0.20 27.54
CA GLN A 342 4.38 0.49 27.75
C GLN A 342 5.04 0.89 26.43
N ALA A 343 5.07 -0.01 25.45
CA ALA A 343 5.63 0.24 24.12
C ALA A 343 4.86 1.34 23.37
N VAL A 344 3.52 1.28 23.34
CA VAL A 344 2.68 2.32 22.70
C VAL A 344 2.90 3.67 23.37
N LYS A 345 2.88 3.73 24.71
CA LYS A 345 3.13 4.98 25.45
C LYS A 345 4.50 5.57 25.12
N ARG A 346 5.55 4.75 25.11
CA ARG A 346 6.92 5.19 24.79
C ARG A 346 7.03 5.66 23.34
N CYS A 347 6.43 4.94 22.40
CA CYS A 347 6.36 5.32 20.98
C CYS A 347 5.73 6.71 20.81
N THR A 348 4.58 6.96 21.44
CA THR A 348 3.92 8.27 21.40
C THR A 348 4.81 9.39 21.92
N GLN A 349 5.50 9.16 23.04
CA GLN A 349 6.44 10.13 23.61
C GLN A 349 7.62 10.43 22.68
N GLU A 350 8.20 9.40 22.05
CA GLU A 350 9.33 9.56 21.12
C GLU A 350 8.91 10.33 19.85
N ILE A 351 7.69 10.12 19.36
CA ILE A 351 7.13 10.87 18.24
C ILE A 351 6.93 12.34 18.61
N GLU A 352 6.30 12.64 19.75
CA GLU A 352 6.09 14.01 20.22
C GLU A 352 7.41 14.78 20.35
N ILE A 353 8.45 14.13 20.89
CA ILE A 353 9.79 14.72 20.98
C ILE A 353 10.34 15.00 19.58
N SER A 354 10.25 14.02 18.67
CA SER A 354 10.77 14.15 17.31
C SER A 354 10.08 15.26 16.53
N GLU A 355 8.76 15.39 16.63
CA GLU A 355 7.98 16.44 15.97
C GLU A 355 8.35 17.83 16.52
N ARG A 356 8.50 17.98 17.84
CA ARG A 356 8.96 19.23 18.47
C ARG A 356 10.36 19.63 18.02
N VAL A 357 11.28 18.67 17.90
CA VAL A 357 12.63 18.94 17.38
C VAL A 357 12.57 19.42 15.93
N VAL A 358 11.76 18.78 15.08
CA VAL A 358 11.59 19.22 13.68
C VAL A 358 10.98 20.62 13.60
N GLU A 359 10.02 20.95 14.45
CA GLU A 359 9.42 22.29 14.52
C GLU A 359 10.43 23.36 14.94
N VAL A 360 11.24 23.09 15.97
CA VAL A 360 12.33 23.98 16.41
C VAL A 360 13.36 24.17 15.30
N LEU A 361 13.74 23.11 14.59
CA LEU A 361 14.69 23.20 13.47
C LEU A 361 14.14 23.99 12.28
N ARG A 362 12.82 23.95 12.05
CA ARG A 362 12.16 24.74 11.00
C ARG A 362 11.99 26.21 11.37
N SER A 363 11.78 26.51 12.67
CA SER A 363 11.57 27.87 13.16
C SER A 363 12.87 28.62 13.52
N GLY A 364 13.94 27.91 13.87
CA GLY A 364 15.27 28.49 14.12
C GLY A 364 16.16 28.63 12.89
N GLY A 365 15.59 28.46 11.68
CA GLY A 365 16.25 28.63 10.39
C GLY A 365 15.96 29.97 9.69
N GLU A 366 15.23 30.87 10.36
CA GLU A 366 15.20 32.32 10.06
C GLU A 366 16.31 33.02 10.87
#